data_AF-A0A1I3EDX9-F1
#
_entry.id   AF-A0A1I3EDX9-F1
#
_cell.length_a   1.000
_cell.length_b   1.000
_cell.length_c   1.000
_cell.angle_alpha   90.00
_cell.angle_beta   90.00
_cell.angle_gamma   90.00
#
_symmetry.space_group_name_H-M   'P 1'
#
loop_
_entity.id
_entity.type
_entity.pdbx_description
1 polymer ?
#
loop_
_entity_poly.entity_id
_entity_poly.type
_entity_poly.pdbx_seq_one_letter_code
_entity_poly.pdbx_strand_id
1 'polypeptide(L)'
;MALTDIQLFTACMDFTLHHTHESEQQTFKELETSGATRLINALRVFRLQRAVLAVGMFSMFEALLQSKLKWKDPVVQLDDHLCAHGMKELASAITDYRLAINTLKHGEGRSHKDILARADKLEFKVRASGDHFYGR
;
A
#
# COMPACT_ATOMS: atom_id res chain seq x y z
N MET A 1 -27.82 3.60 -11.84
CA MET A 1 -26.66 3.08 -12.57
C MET A 1 -25.95 2.11 -11.65
N ALA A 2 -25.74 0.84 -12.04
CA ALA A 2 -25.02 -0.12 -11.20
C ALA A 2 -23.54 0.26 -11.14
N LEU A 3 -22.92 0.12 -9.96
CA LEU A 3 -21.48 0.37 -9.79
C LEU A 3 -20.70 -0.71 -10.55
N THR A 4 -19.66 -0.31 -11.26
CA THR A 4 -18.70 -1.23 -11.89
C THR A 4 -17.89 -1.97 -10.81
N ASP A 5 -17.31 -3.12 -11.16
CA ASP A 5 -16.47 -3.91 -10.25
C ASP A 5 -15.35 -3.06 -9.62
N ILE A 6 -14.77 -2.14 -10.39
CA ILE A 6 -13.73 -1.21 -9.92
C ILE A 6 -14.29 -0.24 -8.89
N GLN A 7 -15.48 0.33 -9.14
CA GLN A 7 -16.10 1.26 -8.19
C GLN A 7 -16.50 0.57 -6.88
N LEU A 8 -17.04 -0.66 -6.95
CA LEU A 8 -17.35 -1.46 -5.77
C LEU A 8 -16.08 -1.81 -4.99
N PHE A 9 -15.02 -2.17 -5.70
CA PHE A 9 -13.73 -2.46 -5.10
C PHE A 9 -13.13 -1.23 -4.41
N THR A 10 -13.08 -0.08 -5.07
CA THR A 10 -12.61 1.18 -4.46
C THR A 10 -13.45 1.53 -3.23
N ALA A 11 -14.78 1.48 -3.32
CA ALA A 11 -15.66 1.74 -2.18
C ALA A 11 -15.40 0.78 -1.00
N CYS A 12 -15.14 -0.50 -1.27
CA CYS A 12 -14.80 -1.48 -0.25
C CYS A 12 -13.45 -1.18 0.43
N MET A 13 -12.44 -0.77 -0.36
CA MET A 13 -11.14 -0.37 0.17
C MET A 13 -11.26 0.87 1.05
N ASP A 14 -11.98 1.89 0.58
CA ASP A 14 -12.22 3.13 1.31
C ASP A 14 -12.97 2.87 2.62
N PHE A 15 -14.04 2.07 2.58
CA PHE A 15 -14.80 1.67 3.76
C PHE A 15 -13.91 0.97 4.80
N THR A 16 -13.12 -0.01 4.35
CA THR A 16 -12.25 -0.79 5.23
C THR A 16 -11.15 0.09 5.84
N LEU A 17 -10.55 0.96 5.03
CA LEU A 17 -9.49 1.85 5.48
C LEU A 17 -10.02 2.87 6.49
N HIS A 18 -11.19 3.45 6.22
CA HIS A 18 -11.85 4.41 7.09
C HIS A 18 -12.15 3.80 8.47
N HIS A 19 -12.83 2.66 8.53
CA HIS A 19 -13.12 2.00 9.80
C HIS A 19 -11.87 1.53 10.55
N THR A 20 -10.85 1.07 9.82
CA THR A 20 -9.56 0.72 10.43
C THR A 20 -8.91 1.95 11.07
N HIS A 21 -8.97 3.10 10.40
CA HIS A 21 -8.42 4.35 10.90
C HIS A 21 -9.17 4.86 12.13
N GLU A 22 -10.51 4.86 12.11
CA GLU A 22 -11.32 5.24 13.26
C GLU A 22 -11.03 4.36 14.48
N SER A 23 -10.96 3.04 14.27
CA SER A 23 -10.66 2.07 15.32
C SER A 23 -9.25 2.25 15.89
N GLU A 24 -8.28 2.58 15.03
CA GLU A 24 -6.91 2.88 15.44
C GLU A 24 -6.84 4.17 16.27
N GLN A 25 -7.51 5.25 15.83
CA GLN A 25 -7.57 6.50 16.58
C GLN A 25 -8.19 6.31 17.97
N GLN A 26 -9.27 5.54 18.06
CA GLN A 26 -9.89 5.23 19.35
C GLN A 26 -8.95 4.42 20.25
N THR A 27 -8.26 3.43 19.69
CA THR A 27 -7.27 2.63 20.43
C THR A 27 -6.10 3.48 20.93
N PHE A 28 -5.65 4.46 20.15
CA PHE A 28 -4.62 5.41 20.58
C PHE A 28 -5.07 6.24 21.78
N LYS A 29 -6.29 6.80 21.76
CA LYS A 29 -6.85 7.56 22.89
C LYS A 29 -6.95 6.71 24.17
N GLU A 30 -7.33 5.44 24.05
CA GLU A 30 -7.33 4.52 25.20
C GLU A 30 -5.92 4.21 25.71
N LEU A 31 -4.92 4.20 24.82
CA LEU A 31 -3.53 3.92 25.18
C LEU A 31 -2.90 5.09 25.95
N GLU A 32 -3.27 6.33 25.64
CA GLU A 32 -2.82 7.53 26.37
C GLU A 32 -3.19 7.48 27.86
N THR A 33 -4.30 6.82 28.19
CA THR A 33 -4.81 6.69 29.55
C THR A 33 -4.59 5.30 30.16
N SER A 34 -4.16 4.32 29.37
CA SER A 34 -3.86 2.97 29.85
C SER A 34 -2.69 2.32 29.10
N GLY A 35 -1.66 1.86 29.82
CA GLY A 35 -0.53 1.10 29.25
C GLY A 35 -0.87 -0.35 28.90
N ALA A 36 -2.12 -0.65 28.55
CA ALA A 36 -2.61 -2.02 28.45
C ALA A 36 -2.06 -2.74 27.20
N THR A 37 -1.45 -3.92 27.41
CA THR A 37 -0.88 -4.76 26.33
C THR A 37 -1.90 -5.07 25.22
N ARG A 38 -3.19 -5.20 25.56
CA ARG A 38 -4.27 -5.44 24.58
C ARG A 38 -4.34 -4.33 23.51
N LEU A 39 -4.12 -3.07 23.90
CA LEU A 39 -4.20 -1.92 23.01
C LEU A 39 -2.98 -1.85 22.09
N ILE A 40 -1.80 -2.15 22.61
CA ILE A 40 -0.58 -2.28 21.80
C ILE A 40 -0.76 -3.37 20.73
N ASN A 41 -1.34 -4.51 21.11
CA ASN A 41 -1.62 -5.59 20.15
C ASN A 41 -2.68 -5.19 19.12
N ALA A 42 -3.72 -4.44 19.52
CA ALA A 42 -4.70 -3.90 18.57
C ALA A 42 -4.03 -2.97 17.53
N LEU A 43 -3.15 -2.05 17.95
CA LEU A 43 -2.38 -1.21 17.03
C LEU A 43 -1.51 -2.03 16.06
N ARG A 44 -0.91 -3.13 16.53
CA ARG A 44 -0.15 -4.04 15.66
C ARG A 44 -1.06 -4.74 14.64
N VAL A 45 -2.26 -5.14 15.04
CA VAL A 45 -3.27 -5.71 14.14
C VAL A 45 -3.66 -4.70 13.06
N PHE A 46 -3.95 -3.44 13.40
CA PHE A 46 -4.31 -2.43 12.40
C PHE A 46 -3.18 -2.16 11.39
N ARG A 47 -1.91 -2.17 11.84
CA ARG A 47 -0.76 -2.08 10.93
C ARG A 47 -0.70 -3.25 9.95
N LEU A 48 -0.90 -4.48 10.44
CA LEU A 48 -0.93 -5.66 9.58
C LEU A 48 -2.12 -5.63 8.62
N GLN A 49 -3.30 -5.24 9.10
CA GLN A 49 -4.51 -5.12 8.29
C GLN A 49 -4.32 -4.15 7.12
N ARG A 50 -3.70 -2.99 7.35
CA ARG A 50 -3.36 -2.05 6.25
C ARG A 50 -2.39 -2.65 5.23
N ALA A 51 -1.40 -3.41 5.68
CA ALA A 51 -0.47 -4.07 4.77
C ALA A 51 -1.21 -5.13 3.91
N VAL A 52 -2.07 -5.94 4.53
CA VAL A 52 -2.92 -6.91 3.82
C VAL A 52 -3.83 -6.21 2.82
N LEU A 53 -4.47 -5.11 3.23
CA LEU A 53 -5.36 -4.33 2.37
C LEU A 53 -4.61 -3.76 1.16
N ALA A 54 -3.44 -3.13 1.36
CA ALA A 54 -2.64 -2.58 0.27
C ALA A 54 -2.15 -3.64 -0.71
N VAL A 55 -1.67 -4.79 -0.20
CA VAL A 55 -1.23 -5.93 -1.02
C VAL A 55 -2.41 -6.48 -1.83
N GLY A 56 -3.55 -6.74 -1.16
CA GLY A 56 -4.76 -7.21 -1.83
C GLY A 56 -5.26 -6.22 -2.88
N MET A 57 -5.16 -4.92 -2.58
CA MET A 57 -5.58 -3.87 -3.50
C MET A 57 -4.79 -3.93 -4.80
N PHE A 58 -3.46 -4.02 -4.68
CA PHE A 58 -2.56 -4.07 -5.83
C PHE A 58 -2.72 -5.37 -6.62
N SER A 59 -2.87 -6.51 -5.95
CA SER A 59 -3.10 -7.79 -6.62
C SER A 59 -4.41 -7.83 -7.41
N MET A 60 -5.48 -7.24 -6.89
CA MET A 60 -6.75 -7.11 -7.62
C MET A 60 -6.61 -6.19 -8.83
N PHE A 61 -5.86 -5.09 -8.69
CA PHE A 61 -5.55 -4.20 -9.81
C PHE A 61 -4.79 -4.93 -10.93
N GLU A 62 -3.75 -5.70 -10.60
CA GLU A 62 -3.04 -6.53 -11.57
C GLU A 62 -3.97 -7.53 -12.27
N ALA A 63 -4.83 -8.24 -11.51
CA ALA A 63 -5.78 -9.19 -12.06
C ALA A 63 -6.81 -8.52 -12.99
N LEU A 64 -7.23 -7.29 -12.70
CA LEU A 64 -8.10 -6.50 -13.57
C LEU A 64 -7.41 -6.18 -14.91
N LEU A 65 -6.14 -5.77 -14.88
CA LEU A 65 -5.37 -5.53 -16.10
C LEU A 65 -5.21 -6.83 -16.92
N GLN A 66 -4.89 -7.95 -16.28
CA GLN A 66 -4.81 -9.25 -16.96
C GLN A 66 -6.14 -9.64 -17.61
N SER A 67 -7.24 -9.50 -16.87
CA SER A 67 -8.55 -9.95 -17.34
C SER A 67 -9.13 -9.07 -18.44
N LYS A 68 -8.99 -7.74 -18.31
CA LYS A 68 -9.59 -6.75 -19.23
C LYS A 68 -8.71 -6.48 -20.45
N LEU A 69 -7.39 -6.40 -20.28
CA LEU A 69 -6.44 -6.06 -21.34
C LEU A 69 -5.70 -7.27 -21.91
N LYS A 70 -5.91 -8.47 -21.33
CA LYS A 70 -5.24 -9.72 -21.72
C LYS A 70 -3.71 -9.64 -21.62
N TRP A 71 -3.23 -8.75 -20.74
CA TRP A 71 -1.81 -8.60 -20.45
C TRP A 71 -1.29 -9.80 -19.66
N LYS A 72 -0.12 -10.30 -20.05
CA LYS A 72 0.56 -11.41 -19.36
C LYS A 72 1.43 -10.91 -18.23
N ASP A 73 2.08 -9.76 -18.43
CA ASP A 73 2.86 -9.04 -17.43
C ASP A 73 2.28 -7.64 -17.25
N PRO A 74 1.22 -7.50 -16.42
CA PRO A 74 0.46 -6.26 -16.33
C PRO A 74 1.28 -5.04 -15.98
N VAL A 75 2.27 -5.18 -15.10
CA VAL A 75 2.97 -4.00 -14.60
C VAL A 75 4.00 -3.52 -15.61
N VAL A 76 4.73 -4.43 -16.25
CA VAL A 76 5.65 -4.05 -17.34
C VAL A 76 4.87 -3.45 -18.49
N GLN A 77 3.78 -4.09 -18.89
CA GLN A 77 2.95 -3.60 -19.99
C GLN A 77 2.26 -2.27 -19.67
N LEU A 78 1.91 -2.02 -18.40
CA LEU A 78 1.38 -0.74 -17.97
C LEU A 78 2.43 0.37 -18.02
N ASP A 79 3.65 0.08 -17.56
CA ASP A 79 4.77 1.02 -17.62
C ASP A 79 5.09 1.44 -19.07
N ASP A 80 5.20 0.45 -19.96
CA ASP A 80 5.40 0.67 -21.40
C ASP A 80 4.26 1.51 -22.00
N HIS A 81 3.02 1.15 -21.67
CA HIS A 81 1.83 1.86 -22.17
C HIS A 81 1.83 3.32 -21.72
N LEU A 82 2.09 3.59 -20.44
CA LEU A 82 2.11 4.94 -19.90
C LEU A 82 3.26 5.77 -20.49
N CYS A 83 4.45 5.19 -20.60
CA CYS A 83 5.60 5.85 -21.21
C CYS A 83 5.36 6.21 -22.68
N ALA A 84 4.74 5.30 -23.45
CA ALA A 84 4.38 5.55 -24.85
C ALA A 84 3.37 6.69 -25.02
N HIS A 85 2.54 6.96 -24.02
CA HIS A 85 1.56 8.06 -24.01
C HIS A 85 2.08 9.32 -23.30
N GLY A 86 3.37 9.38 -22.97
CA GLY A 86 3.99 10.54 -22.31
C GLY A 86 3.66 10.67 -20.82
N MET A 87 3.00 9.70 -20.21
CA MET A 87 2.57 9.70 -18.81
C MET A 87 3.67 9.19 -17.86
N LYS A 88 4.86 9.77 -17.95
CA LYS A 88 6.06 9.27 -17.26
C LYS A 88 6.00 9.39 -15.73
N GLU A 89 5.40 10.46 -15.19
CA GLU A 89 5.24 10.56 -13.73
C GLU A 89 4.35 9.45 -13.18
N LEU A 90 3.25 9.13 -13.88
CA LEU A 90 2.35 8.06 -13.48
C LEU A 90 3.03 6.69 -13.55
N ALA A 91 3.79 6.43 -14.62
CA ALA A 91 4.55 5.18 -14.76
C ALA A 91 5.56 5.01 -13.61
N SER A 92 6.27 6.10 -13.27
CA SER A 92 7.17 6.15 -12.12
C SER A 92 6.45 5.86 -10.81
N ALA A 93 5.31 6.52 -10.56
CA ALA A 93 4.53 6.32 -9.33
C ALA A 93 4.01 4.88 -9.18
N ILE A 94 3.56 4.25 -10.28
CA ILE A 94 3.15 2.85 -10.26
C ILE A 94 4.33 1.93 -9.92
N THR A 95 5.52 2.23 -10.44
CA THR A 95 6.74 1.51 -10.08
C THR A 95 7.05 1.66 -8.59
N ASP A 96 6.91 2.87 -8.03
CA ASP A 96 7.10 3.14 -6.60
C ASP A 96 6.13 2.33 -5.74
N TYR A 97 4.84 2.31 -6.08
CA TYR A 97 3.87 1.48 -5.38
C TYR A 97 4.17 -0.02 -5.51
N ARG A 98 4.58 -0.51 -6.69
CA ARG A 98 4.97 -1.92 -6.86
C ARG A 98 6.09 -2.29 -5.91
N LEU A 99 7.13 -1.47 -5.81
CA LEU A 99 8.27 -1.73 -4.92
C LEU A 99 7.84 -1.69 -3.45
N ALA A 100 6.94 -0.79 -3.07
CA ALA A 100 6.38 -0.71 -1.72
C ALA A 100 5.58 -1.96 -1.37
N ILE A 101 4.69 -2.40 -2.26
CA ILE A 101 3.91 -3.63 -2.10
C ILE A 101 4.81 -4.86 -2.01
N ASN A 102 5.85 -4.95 -2.84
CA ASN A 102 6.82 -6.05 -2.76
C ASN A 102 7.59 -6.04 -1.44
N THR A 103 7.91 -4.85 -0.92
CA THR A 103 8.53 -4.69 0.40
C THR A 103 7.58 -5.14 1.52
N LEU A 104 6.29 -4.80 1.44
CA LEU A 104 5.29 -5.28 2.41
C LEU A 104 5.13 -6.81 2.40
N LYS A 105 5.25 -7.44 1.22
CA LYS A 105 5.16 -8.90 1.06
C LYS A 105 6.41 -9.65 1.52
N HIS A 106 7.59 -9.13 1.20
CA HIS A 106 8.84 -9.88 1.30
C HIS A 106 9.85 -9.31 2.30
N GLY A 107 9.56 -8.16 2.91
CA GLY A 107 10.47 -7.49 3.84
C GLY A 107 11.67 -6.84 3.15
N GLU A 108 12.83 -6.87 3.82
CA GLU A 108 14.05 -6.15 3.44
C GLU A 108 14.85 -6.84 2.31
N GLY A 109 14.19 -7.01 1.16
CA GLY A 109 14.77 -7.62 -0.05
C GLY A 109 15.27 -6.61 -1.08
N ARG A 110 15.40 -7.05 -2.33
CA ARG A 110 15.79 -6.19 -3.47
C ARG A 110 14.84 -4.99 -3.61
N SER A 111 13.52 -5.23 -3.62
CA SER A 111 12.53 -4.14 -3.75
C SER A 111 12.61 -3.09 -2.65
N HIS A 112 13.00 -3.48 -1.42
CA HIS A 112 13.20 -2.54 -0.32
C HIS A 112 14.42 -1.64 -0.56
N LYS A 113 15.52 -2.20 -1.07
CA LYS A 113 16.69 -1.41 -1.47
C LYS A 113 16.36 -0.46 -2.63
N ASP A 114 15.62 -0.95 -3.61
CA ASP A 114 15.25 -0.18 -4.80
C ASP A 114 14.34 1.00 -4.44
N ILE A 115 13.37 0.81 -3.53
CA ILE A 115 12.49 1.91 -3.11
C ILE A 115 13.18 2.89 -2.17
N LEU A 116 14.12 2.43 -1.33
CA LEU A 116 14.96 3.32 -0.52
C LEU A 116 15.84 4.24 -1.37
N ALA A 117 16.37 3.75 -2.49
CA ALA A 117 17.14 4.55 -3.43
C ALA A 117 16.31 5.66 -4.11
N ARG A 118 14.98 5.62 -3.95
CA ARG A 118 14.02 6.57 -4.53
C ARG A 118 13.32 7.41 -3.46
N ALA A 119 13.73 7.29 -2.19
CA ALA A 119 13.02 7.84 -1.04
C ALA A 119 12.81 9.36 -1.07
N ASP A 120 13.69 10.10 -1.75
CA ASP A 120 13.61 11.56 -1.96
C ASP A 120 12.44 11.98 -2.86
N LYS A 121 11.87 11.05 -3.63
CA LYS A 121 10.83 11.29 -4.63
C LYS A 121 9.48 10.71 -4.26
N LEU A 122 9.40 9.98 -3.14
CA LEU A 122 8.18 9.29 -2.73
C LEU A 122 7.23 10.25 -2.00
N GLU A 123 5.94 10.05 -2.22
CA GLU A 123 4.87 10.71 -1.46
C GLU A 123 4.68 10.10 -0.07
N PHE A 124 5.40 9.01 0.24
CA PHE A 124 5.34 8.30 1.51
C PHE A 124 6.73 7.96 2.03
N LYS A 125 6.85 7.79 3.35
CA LYS A 125 8.11 7.45 4.00
C LYS A 125 8.38 5.95 3.90
N VAL A 126 9.63 5.61 3.62
CA VAL A 126 10.14 4.24 3.70
C VAL A 126 11.16 4.16 4.82
N ARG A 127 11.07 3.12 5.64
CA ARG A 127 11.99 2.87 6.74
C ARG A 127 13.27 2.21 6.23
N ALA A 128 14.44 2.73 6.62
CA ALA A 128 15.70 2.06 6.31
C ALA A 128 15.87 0.77 7.13
N SER A 129 16.71 -0.15 6.66
CA SER A 129 17.07 -1.34 7.43
C SER A 129 17.72 -0.94 8.76
N GLY A 130 17.19 -1.44 9.87
CA GLY A 130 17.71 -1.11 11.21
C GLY A 130 17.24 0.23 11.79
N ASP A 131 16.40 1.01 11.10
CA ASP A 131 15.77 2.18 11.70
C ASP A 131 14.74 1.74 12.76
N HIS A 132 14.98 2.18 14.00
CA HIS A 132 13.95 2.19 15.04
C HIS A 132 13.30 3.57 15.04
N PHE A 133 11.97 3.64 14.98
CA PHE A 133 11.25 4.87 15.34
C PHE A 133 11.43 5.09 16.85
N TYR A 134 12.53 5.71 17.24
CA TYR A 134 12.62 6.47 18.48
C TYR A 134 12.36 7.94 18.12
N GLY A 135 11.57 8.59 18.97
CA GLY A 135 10.84 9.81 18.66
C GLY A 135 11.65 11.00 18.14
N ARG A 136 10.94 11.85 17.41
CA ARG A 136 10.94 13.29 17.70
C ARG A 136 9.49 13.72 17.90
#